data_AF-A0ABD3IU02-F1
#
_entry.id   AF-A0ABD3IU02-F1
#
_cell.length_a   1.000
_cell.length_b   1.000
_cell.length_c   1.000
_cell.angle_alpha   90.00
_cell.angle_beta   90.00
_cell.angle_gamma   90.00
#
_symmetry.space_group_name_H-M   'P 1'
#
loop_
_entity.id
_entity.type
_entity.pdbx_description
1 polymer ?
#
loop_
_entity_poly.entity_id
_entity_poly.type
_entity_poly.pdbx_seq_one_letter_code
_entity_poly.pdbx_strand_id
1 'polypeptide(L)' 'MAEEGCVTPRHEESRIPPPSVCPPPPKKKKQEPAGGKRRDAPKNGYFQPPDLDALFSVAPRREACA' A
#
# COMPACT_ATOMS: atom_id res chain seq x y z
N MET A 1 -28.40 -34.65 25.24
CA MET A 1 -28.90 -33.53 24.43
C MET A 1 -27.75 -33.12 23.54
N ALA A 2 -27.87 -33.30 22.22
CA ALA A 2 -26.84 -32.83 21.31
C ALA A 2 -26.96 -31.30 21.22
N GLU A 3 -25.90 -30.59 21.62
CA GLU A 3 -25.80 -29.15 21.42
C GLU A 3 -25.61 -28.91 19.91
N GLU A 4 -26.71 -28.60 19.22
CA GLU A 4 -26.65 -28.18 17.84
C GLU A 4 -26.08 -26.74 17.83
N GLY A 5 -24.77 -26.63 17.62
CA GLY A 5 -24.09 -25.35 17.54
C GLY A 5 -24.65 -24.47 16.42
N CYS A 6 -24.47 -23.16 16.52
CA CYS A 6 -24.90 -22.22 15.48
C CYS A 6 -24.25 -22.56 14.14
N VAL A 7 -25.07 -22.87 13.12
CA VAL A 7 -24.62 -23.16 11.75
C VAL A 7 -25.07 -22.09 10.77
N THR A 8 -24.25 -21.84 9.75
CA THR A 8 -24.60 -20.95 8.65
C THR A 8 -25.76 -21.54 7.83
N PRO A 9 -26.85 -20.78 7.60
CA PRO A 9 -27.95 -21.21 6.73
C PRO A 9 -27.46 -21.51 5.31
N ARG A 10 -27.84 -22.69 4.78
CA ARG A 10 -27.42 -23.16 3.45
C ARG A 10 -28.50 -23.03 2.37
N HIS A 11 -29.70 -22.56 2.74
CA HIS A 11 -30.80 -22.41 1.80
C HIS A 11 -30.51 -21.29 0.78
N GLU A 12 -31.03 -21.43 -0.44
CA GLU A 12 -30.77 -20.48 -1.53
C GLU A 12 -31.22 -19.06 -1.17
N GLU A 13 -32.36 -18.92 -0.48
CA GLU A 13 -32.89 -17.62 -0.05
C GLU A 13 -31.94 -16.84 0.89
N SER A 14 -31.09 -17.57 1.62
CA SER A 14 -30.14 -17.00 2.58
C SER A 14 -28.75 -16.77 1.96
N ARG A 15 -28.55 -17.16 0.70
CA ARG A 15 -27.25 -17.06 0.03
C ARG A 15 -26.99 -15.63 -0.41
N ILE A 16 -25.85 -15.08 0.01
CA ILE A 16 -25.40 -13.77 -0.46
C ILE A 16 -25.16 -13.86 -1.98
N PRO A 17 -25.72 -12.93 -2.77
CA PRO A 17 -25.49 -12.90 -4.21
C PRO A 17 -23.99 -12.86 -4.54
N PRO A 18 -23.56 -13.50 -5.64
CA PRO A 18 -22.17 -13.42 -6.06
C PRO A 18 -21.79 -11.96 -6.32
N PRO A 19 -20.52 -11.58 -6.08
CA PRO A 19 -20.07 -10.22 -6.32
C PRO A 19 -20.33 -9.86 -7.79
N SER A 20 -20.96 -8.70 -8.00
CA SER A 20 -21.10 -8.11 -9.33
C SER A 20 -19.71 -7.85 -9.93
N VAL A 21 -19.60 -7.87 -11.26
CA VAL A 21 -18.37 -7.46 -11.97
C VAL A 21 -17.94 -6.10 -11.44
N CYS A 22 -16.75 -6.03 -10.86
CA CYS A 22 -16.23 -4.77 -10.32
C CYS A 22 -16.18 -3.73 -11.45
N PRO A 23 -16.55 -2.47 -11.19
CA PRO A 23 -16.34 -1.43 -12.19
C PRO A 23 -14.86 -1.37 -12.57
N PRO A 24 -14.54 -0.97 -13.82
CA PRO A 24 -13.16 -0.80 -14.22
C PRO A 24 -12.44 0.17 -13.26
N PRO A 25 -11.13 -0.04 -13.01
CA PRO A 25 -10.39 0.80 -12.09
C PRO A 25 -10.45 2.27 -12.52
N PRO A 26 -10.46 3.21 -11.57
CA PRO A 26 -10.40 4.63 -11.90
C PRO A 26 -9.15 4.90 -12.73
N LYS A 27 -9.30 5.73 -13.77
CA LYS A 27 -8.17 6.10 -14.63
C LYS A 27 -7.10 6.75 -13.74
N LYS A 28 -5.86 6.23 -13.81
CA LYS A 28 -4.71 6.89 -13.21
C LYS A 28 -4.72 8.33 -13.72
N LYS A 29 -4.83 9.32 -12.81
CA LYS A 29 -4.61 10.71 -13.19
C LYS A 29 -3.28 10.73 -13.92
N LYS A 30 -3.23 11.33 -15.11
CA LYS A 30 -1.94 11.69 -15.71
C LYS A 30 -1.19 12.37 -14.59
N GLN A 31 -0.03 11.82 -14.23
CA GLN A 31 0.88 12.58 -13.42
C GLN A 31 1.13 13.80 -14.29
N GLU A 32 0.45 14.92 -13.99
CA GLU A 32 1.13 16.20 -14.06
C GLU A 32 2.52 15.87 -13.54
N PRO A 33 3.58 16.14 -14.33
CA PRO A 33 4.94 15.81 -13.90
C PRO A 33 5.03 16.23 -12.43
N ALA A 34 5.68 15.43 -11.60
CA ALA A 34 5.94 15.80 -10.21
C ALA A 34 6.70 17.16 -10.19
N GLY A 35 5.96 18.24 -10.33
CA GLY A 35 6.27 19.38 -11.21
C GLY A 35 5.21 20.49 -11.09
N GLY A 36 4.17 20.27 -10.28
CA GLY A 36 3.97 21.22 -9.19
C GLY A 36 5.30 21.27 -8.43
N LYS A 37 6.05 22.37 -8.63
CA LYS A 37 7.42 22.62 -8.14
C LYS A 37 7.82 21.65 -7.03
N ARG A 38 8.90 20.88 -7.22
CA ARG A 38 9.53 20.15 -6.11
C ARG A 38 9.52 21.11 -4.93
N ARG A 39 8.82 20.75 -3.86
CA ARG A 39 8.73 21.63 -2.69
C ARG A 39 10.16 21.95 -2.31
N ASP A 40 10.49 23.23 -2.26
CA ASP A 40 11.77 23.67 -1.72
C ASP A 40 11.99 23.01 -0.36
N ALA A 41 13.25 22.73 -0.05
CA ALA A 41 13.60 22.30 1.28
C ALA A 41 13.06 23.34 2.30
N PRO A 42 12.68 22.91 3.51
CA PRO A 42 12.32 23.83 4.57
C PRO A 42 13.41 24.89 4.74
N LYS A 43 13.00 26.13 5.03
CA LYS A 43 13.91 27.29 5.13
C LYS A 43 15.08 27.08 6.11
N ASN A 44 14.89 26.20 7.10
CA ASN A 44 15.85 25.89 8.14
C ASN A 44 16.49 24.50 7.98
N GLY A 45 16.33 23.87 6.81
CA GLY A 45 16.67 22.48 6.61
C GLY A 45 15.70 21.53 7.31
N TYR A 46 15.90 20.24 7.08
CA TYR A 46 15.24 19.19 7.85
C TYR A 46 16.03 18.95 9.14
N PHE A 47 15.40 18.36 10.15
CA PHE A 47 16.11 17.88 11.32
C PHE A 47 17.21 16.88 10.89
N GLN A 48 18.45 17.13 11.31
CA GLN A 48 19.61 16.27 11.03
C GLN A 48 20.10 15.67 12.35
N PRO A 49 19.52 14.54 12.82
CA PRO A 49 20.07 13.83 13.95
C PRO A 49 21.41 13.19 13.55
N PRO A 50 22.40 13.16 14.47
CA PRO A 50 23.78 12.74 14.17
C PRO A 50 23.92 11.28 13.73
N ASP A 51 22.90 10.45 13.91
CA ASP A 51 22.93 9.01 13.64
C ASP A 51 22.35 8.61 12.26
N LEU A 52 21.71 9.53 11.50
CA LEU A 52 21.09 9.14 10.23
C LEU A 52 22.10 8.64 9.19
N ASP A 53 23.26 9.26 9.10
CA ASP A 53 24.30 8.86 8.14
C ASP A 53 24.79 7.43 8.40
N ALA A 54 24.77 6.98 9.66
CA ALA A 54 25.12 5.61 10.01
C ALA A 54 24.08 4.59 9.50
N LEU A 55 22.79 4.95 9.50
CA LEU A 55 21.71 4.09 8.97
C LEU A 55 21.79 3.89 7.46
N PHE A 56 22.20 4.93 6.73
CA PHE A 56 22.33 4.89 5.26
C PHE A 56 23.73 4.53 4.78
N SER A 57 24.68 4.31 5.69
CA SER A 57 26.00 3.75 5.42
C SER A 57 25.92 2.27 5.09
N VAL A 58 25.16 1.92 4.05
CA VAL A 58 25.12 0.57 3.51
C VAL A 58 26.28 0.46 2.51
N ALA A 59 27.19 -0.48 2.75
CA ALA A 59 28.26 -0.77 1.80
C ALA A 59 27.64 -1.07 0.42
N PRO A 60 28.21 -0.56 -0.69
CA PRO A 60 27.70 -0.85 -2.02
C PRO A 60 27.66 -2.36 -2.21
N ARG A 61 26.46 -2.91 -2.38
CA ARG A 61 26.26 -4.33 -2.58
C ARG A 61 26.89 -4.68 -3.93
N ARG A 62 27.91 -5.54 -3.94
CA ARG A 62 28.52 -6.03 -5.17
C ARG A 62 27.42 -6.55 -6.09
N GLU A 63 27.30 -5.95 -7.26
CA GLU A 63 26.46 -6.44 -8.33
C GLU A 63 27.01 -7.83 -8.72
N ALA A 64 26.13 -8.83 -8.77
CA ALA A 64 26.46 -10.07 -9.45
C ALA A 64 26.29 -9.80 -10.94
N CYS A 65 27.39 -9.84 -11.71
CA CYS A 65 27.29 -9.87 -13.16
C CYS A 65 26.49 -11.12 -13.57
N ALA A 66 25.55 -10.92 -14.49
CA ALA A 66 24.88 -11.98 -15.24
C ALA A 66 25.67 -12.29 -16.51
#